data_AF-A0A2P1G540-F1
#
_entry.id   AF-A0A2P1G540-F1
#
_cell.length_a   1.000
_cell.length_b   1.000
_cell.length_c   1.000
_cell.angle_alpha   90.00
_cell.angle_beta   90.00
_cell.angle_gamma   90.00
#
_symmetry.space_group_name_H-M   'P 1'
#
loop_
_entity.id
_entity.type
_entity.pdbx_description
1 polymer ?
#
loop_
_entity_poly.entity_id
_entity_poly.type
_entity_poly.pdbx_seq_one_letter_code
_entity_poly.pdbx_strand_id
1 'polypeptide(L)'
;MKKKISLLLAVLMLVTLMPMSMAVSEERSMESSQKFTVNGDEVHIRAYIINGKNYLRLRDVAAALKGTKAQFQVDYDKEKNLVMIETNKPYEDLSNTKIYSSQKKLWATMKDMDILFNGKERKLKSAFIIDTNYIELRDLAKLVGFSVGYDTPTRTVVLKSEKLKMPCKLKFELEDIDGNKTNIADILAKNKYTFVNVWATFCGYCIKEMPDLAKLANDYKGKLGFLGIVADVKPLQSSNESEKMMRDANIDTAKRIISKTKVNYANLLPSQDALNYFSNLLTGYPTTFIIDSEGNVVDTYVGARDYDGYKFSIDQLFE
;
A
#
# COMPACT_ATOMS: atom_id res chain seq x y z
N MET A 1 57.53 35.09 49.58
CA MET A 1 57.54 35.97 48.39
C MET A 1 57.05 35.20 47.17
N LYS A 2 56.06 35.75 46.45
CA LYS A 2 55.71 35.56 45.02
C LYS A 2 55.30 34.13 44.56
N LYS A 3 54.00 33.87 44.34
CA LYS A 3 53.21 33.92 43.06
C LYS A 3 52.95 32.48 42.52
N LYS A 4 51.75 31.92 42.74
CA LYS A 4 50.68 31.59 41.75
C LYS A 4 51.17 31.04 40.39
N ILE A 5 50.60 29.90 39.95
CA ILE A 5 50.08 29.54 38.61
C ILE A 5 49.76 28.02 38.66
N SER A 6 48.49 27.65 38.86
CA SER A 6 47.57 27.13 37.84
C SER A 6 48.01 25.81 37.20
N LEU A 7 47.63 24.68 37.83
CA LEU A 7 47.71 23.34 37.25
C LEU A 7 46.32 22.98 36.69
N LEU A 8 45.98 23.60 35.57
CA LEU A 8 44.85 23.25 34.72
C LEU A 8 45.45 23.07 33.32
N LEU A 9 44.98 22.07 32.57
CA LEU A 9 45.46 21.64 31.24
C LEU A 9 46.68 20.71 31.20
N ALA A 10 46.44 19.42 31.50
CA ALA A 10 47.17 18.33 30.84
C ALA A 10 46.36 17.02 30.86
N VAL A 11 45.05 17.11 30.58
CA VAL A 11 44.34 15.95 30.01
C VAL A 11 44.11 16.34 28.56
N LEU A 12 45.13 16.04 27.76
CA LEU A 12 45.10 16.17 26.32
C LEU A 12 43.93 15.30 25.83
N MET A 13 42.82 15.96 25.50
CA MET A 13 41.72 15.37 24.75
C MET A 13 42.27 14.90 23.40
N LEU A 14 42.79 13.67 23.35
CA LEU A 14 42.60 12.82 22.18
C LEU A 14 41.16 12.29 22.25
N VAL A 15 40.21 13.21 22.09
CA VAL A 15 38.94 12.84 21.46
C VAL A 15 39.33 12.69 20.00
N THR A 16 39.80 11.50 19.64
CA THR A 16 39.77 11.08 18.25
C THR A 16 38.32 11.25 17.82
N LEU A 17 38.08 12.24 16.97
CA LEU A 17 36.89 12.30 16.13
C LEU A 17 36.88 11.02 15.32
N MET A 18 36.39 9.93 15.91
CA MET A 18 35.84 8.84 15.12
C MET A 18 34.76 9.51 14.30
N PRO A 19 34.86 9.54 12.96
CA PRO A 19 33.71 9.91 12.17
C PRO A 19 32.58 9.00 12.66
N MET A 20 31.49 9.60 13.13
CA MET A 20 30.24 8.87 13.29
C MET A 20 29.94 8.31 11.91
N SER A 21 30.33 7.06 11.69
CA SER A 21 29.90 6.29 10.53
C SER A 21 28.39 6.31 10.63
N MET A 22 27.74 7.05 9.72
CA MET A 22 26.32 6.87 9.51
C MET A 22 26.15 5.40 9.18
N ALA A 23 25.56 4.64 10.10
CA ALA A 23 25.37 3.21 9.92
C ALA A 23 24.49 3.04 8.67
N VAL A 24 25.12 2.64 7.56
CA VAL A 24 24.40 2.18 6.38
C VAL A 24 23.64 0.94 6.82
N SER A 25 22.31 1.03 6.82
CA SER A 25 21.47 -0.11 7.20
C SER A 25 21.50 -1.13 6.08
N GLU A 26 22.27 -2.20 6.28
CA GLU A 26 22.25 -3.36 5.41
C GLU A 26 21.04 -4.23 5.74
N GLU A 27 20.21 -4.49 4.74
CA GLU A 27 19.02 -5.33 4.87
C GLU A 27 19.16 -6.60 4.03
N ARG A 28 18.62 -7.71 4.54
CA ARG A 28 18.63 -8.96 3.78
C ARG A 28 17.61 -8.87 2.65
N SER A 29 18.06 -9.11 1.42
CA SER A 29 17.19 -9.21 0.25
C SER A 29 17.04 -10.66 -0.21
N MET A 30 15.86 -10.98 -0.76
CA MET A 30 15.56 -12.28 -1.37
C MET A 30 14.99 -12.05 -2.76
N GLU A 31 15.49 -12.76 -3.77
CA GLU A 31 14.87 -12.71 -5.09
C GLU A 31 13.42 -13.23 -5.00
N SER A 32 12.49 -12.48 -5.56
CA SER A 32 11.07 -12.79 -5.55
C SER A 32 10.75 -13.83 -6.61
N SER A 33 9.99 -14.86 -6.25
CA SER A 33 9.37 -15.80 -7.19
C SER A 33 7.93 -15.40 -7.54
N GLN A 34 7.48 -14.20 -7.14
CA GLN A 34 6.12 -13.74 -7.39
C GLN A 34 5.90 -13.45 -8.88
N LYS A 35 4.68 -13.73 -9.34
CA LYS A 35 4.22 -13.31 -10.66
C LYS A 35 3.80 -11.84 -10.63
N PHE A 36 3.92 -11.17 -11.76
CA PHE A 36 3.46 -9.79 -11.93
C PHE A 36 2.47 -9.74 -13.10
N THR A 37 1.41 -8.95 -12.94
CA THR A 37 0.52 -8.59 -14.06
C THR A 37 0.40 -7.09 -14.19
N VAL A 38 0.21 -6.60 -15.41
CA VAL A 38 -0.13 -5.21 -15.72
C VAL A 38 -1.47 -5.20 -16.43
N ASN A 39 -2.48 -4.59 -15.82
CA ASN A 39 -3.87 -4.57 -16.32
C ASN A 39 -4.45 -5.98 -16.62
N GLY A 40 -3.93 -7.02 -15.98
CA GLY A 40 -4.35 -8.41 -16.18
C GLY A 40 -3.38 -9.25 -17.03
N ASP A 41 -2.52 -8.62 -17.82
CA ASP A 41 -1.54 -9.32 -18.66
C ASP A 41 -0.30 -9.70 -17.84
N GLU A 42 0.14 -10.95 -17.91
CA GLU A 42 1.34 -11.42 -17.20
C GLU A 42 2.60 -10.75 -17.77
N VAL A 43 3.44 -10.20 -16.88
CA VAL A 43 4.70 -9.55 -17.24
C VAL A 43 5.84 -10.16 -16.45
N HIS A 44 7.01 -10.29 -17.09
CA HIS A 44 8.21 -10.75 -16.42
C HIS A 44 9.00 -9.57 -15.87
N ILE A 45 8.97 -9.38 -14.55
CA ILE A 45 9.75 -8.35 -13.86
C ILE A 45 10.56 -9.00 -12.75
N ARG A 46 11.88 -8.75 -12.74
CA ARG A 46 12.72 -9.19 -11.63
C ARG A 46 12.46 -8.29 -10.41
N ALA A 47 12.18 -8.91 -9.27
CA ALA A 47 11.94 -8.22 -8.02
C ALA A 47 12.73 -8.85 -6.88
N TYR A 48 13.06 -8.03 -5.88
CA TYR A 48 13.59 -8.47 -4.59
C TYR A 48 12.60 -8.15 -3.48
N ILE A 49 12.51 -9.05 -2.51
CA ILE A 49 11.76 -8.83 -1.28
C ILE A 49 12.76 -8.40 -0.20
N ILE A 50 12.53 -7.22 0.37
CA ILE A 50 13.29 -6.69 1.50
C ILE A 50 12.26 -6.22 2.53
N ASN A 51 12.33 -6.74 3.75
CA ASN A 51 11.36 -6.46 4.81
C ASN A 51 9.89 -6.62 4.35
N GLY A 52 9.60 -7.66 3.55
CA GLY A 52 8.26 -7.95 3.04
C GLY A 52 7.77 -7.05 1.90
N LYS A 53 8.58 -6.08 1.44
CA LYS A 53 8.24 -5.15 0.34
C LYS A 53 8.92 -5.57 -0.95
N ASN A 54 8.24 -5.33 -2.08
CA ASN A 54 8.80 -5.59 -3.41
C ASN A 54 9.66 -4.40 -3.87
N TYR A 55 10.89 -4.69 -4.23
CA TYR A 55 11.88 -3.76 -4.78
C TYR A 55 12.21 -4.16 -6.22
N LEU A 56 12.04 -3.25 -7.17
CA LEU A 56 12.19 -3.52 -8.59
C LEU A 56 13.06 -2.45 -9.25
N ARG A 57 13.71 -2.81 -10.36
CA ARG A 57 14.44 -1.83 -11.15
C ARG A 57 13.46 -0.91 -11.84
N LEU A 58 13.73 0.38 -11.75
CA LEU A 58 12.88 1.43 -12.28
C LEU A 58 12.59 1.24 -13.79
N ARG A 59 13.62 0.86 -14.57
CA ARG A 59 13.51 0.58 -16.01
C ARG A 59 12.65 -0.63 -16.34
N ASP A 60 12.69 -1.69 -15.53
CA ASP A 60 11.88 -2.89 -15.79
C ASP A 60 10.39 -2.57 -15.59
N VAL A 61 10.06 -1.77 -14.56
CA VAL A 61 8.68 -1.29 -14.34
C VAL A 61 8.24 -0.34 -15.45
N ALA A 62 9.12 0.56 -15.92
CA ALA A 62 8.84 1.45 -17.04
C ALA A 62 8.54 0.68 -18.33
N ALA A 63 9.33 -0.36 -18.62
CA ALA A 63 9.11 -1.26 -19.73
C ALA A 63 7.78 -2.02 -19.61
N ALA A 64 7.45 -2.52 -18.41
CA ALA A 64 6.19 -3.24 -18.17
C ALA A 64 4.95 -2.35 -18.28
N LEU A 65 5.04 -1.06 -17.96
CA LEU A 65 3.95 -0.10 -18.08
C LEU A 65 3.90 0.62 -19.44
N LYS A 66 4.78 0.28 -20.38
CA LYS A 66 4.83 0.90 -21.71
C LYS A 66 3.49 0.75 -22.43
N GLY A 67 2.99 1.85 -23.01
CA GLY A 67 1.71 1.87 -23.72
C GLY A 67 0.48 1.93 -22.81
N THR A 68 0.66 1.90 -21.49
CA THR A 68 -0.44 2.04 -20.53
C THR A 68 -0.64 3.50 -20.09
N LYS A 69 -1.72 3.81 -19.36
CA LYS A 69 -1.97 5.16 -18.82
C LYS A 69 -0.94 5.61 -17.77
N ALA A 70 -0.18 4.68 -17.19
CA ALA A 70 0.88 4.97 -16.23
C ALA A 70 2.28 4.78 -16.83
N GLN A 71 2.41 4.87 -18.16
CA GLN A 71 3.72 4.84 -18.80
C GLN A 71 4.59 6.01 -18.33
N PHE A 72 5.89 5.75 -18.22
CA PHE A 72 6.88 6.76 -17.90
C PHE A 72 8.22 6.41 -18.53
N GLN A 73 9.00 7.45 -18.86
CA GLN A 73 10.37 7.32 -19.33
C GLN A 73 11.34 7.43 -18.17
N VAL A 74 12.44 6.68 -18.27
CA VAL A 74 13.54 6.71 -17.32
C VAL A 74 14.80 7.01 -18.09
N ASP A 75 15.51 8.06 -17.68
CA ASP A 75 16.80 8.43 -18.25
C ASP A 75 17.79 8.75 -17.13
N TYR A 76 19.05 8.95 -17.48
CA TYR A 76 20.11 9.29 -16.55
C TYR A 76 20.93 10.47 -17.09
N ASP A 77 20.85 11.59 -16.38
CA ASP A 77 21.69 12.75 -16.64
C ASP A 77 23.07 12.50 -16.01
N LYS A 78 24.06 12.19 -16.86
CA LYS A 78 25.45 11.91 -16.44
C LYS A 78 26.13 13.13 -15.83
N GLU A 79 25.80 14.34 -16.28
CA GLU A 79 26.44 15.58 -15.82
C GLU A 79 25.93 15.95 -14.43
N LYS A 80 24.63 15.76 -14.18
CA LYS A 80 24.01 16.03 -12.88
C LYS A 80 24.03 14.83 -11.93
N ASN A 81 24.40 13.65 -12.42
CA ASN A 81 24.33 12.39 -11.69
C ASN A 81 22.91 12.11 -11.15
N LEU A 82 21.87 12.43 -11.94
CA LEU A 82 20.46 12.32 -11.55
C LEU A 82 19.72 11.31 -12.42
N VAL A 83 18.90 10.50 -11.78
CA VAL A 83 17.90 9.68 -12.49
C VAL A 83 16.71 10.57 -12.84
N MET A 84 16.36 10.64 -14.11
CA MET A 84 15.23 11.42 -14.61
C MET A 84 14.02 10.50 -14.82
N ILE A 85 12.85 10.94 -14.35
CA ILE A 85 11.59 10.22 -14.50
C ILE A 85 10.57 11.16 -15.12
N GLU A 86 10.07 10.82 -16.30
CA GLU A 86 9.08 11.60 -17.03
C GLU A 86 7.79 10.78 -17.23
N THR A 87 6.71 11.14 -16.54
CA THR A 87 5.42 10.46 -16.68
C THR A 87 4.74 10.79 -18.01
N ASN A 88 3.85 9.92 -18.49
CA ASN A 88 3.12 10.03 -19.75
C ASN A 88 3.99 9.93 -21.02
N LYS A 89 5.27 9.60 -20.86
CA LYS A 89 6.19 9.32 -21.97
C LYS A 89 6.45 7.82 -22.04
N PRO A 90 6.39 7.17 -23.22
CA PRO A 90 6.64 5.74 -23.35
C PRO A 90 8.10 5.43 -23.01
N TYR A 91 8.33 4.25 -22.42
CA TYR A 91 9.68 3.78 -22.19
C TYR A 91 10.37 3.42 -23.51
N GLU A 92 11.53 4.03 -23.73
CA GLU A 92 12.47 3.70 -24.79
C GLU A 92 13.74 3.19 -24.12
N ASP A 93 14.12 1.95 -24.43
CA ASP A 93 15.36 1.39 -23.88
C ASP A 93 16.55 2.00 -24.60
N LEU A 94 17.14 3.01 -23.95
CA LEU A 94 18.33 3.70 -24.45
C LEU A 94 19.62 3.05 -23.94
N SER A 95 19.55 1.85 -23.35
CA SER A 95 20.67 1.24 -22.63
C SER A 95 20.93 -0.22 -23.01
N ASN A 96 22.20 -0.53 -23.34
CA ASN A 96 22.71 -1.90 -23.36
C ASN A 96 22.85 -2.42 -21.92
N THR A 97 21.76 -2.87 -21.30
CA THR A 97 21.78 -3.32 -19.91
C THR A 97 22.43 -4.71 -19.82
N LYS A 98 23.58 -4.81 -19.12
CA LYS A 98 24.18 -6.11 -18.74
C LYS A 98 23.25 -6.85 -17.78
N ILE A 99 22.94 -8.11 -18.12
CA ILE A 99 22.22 -9.05 -17.25
C ILE A 99 23.22 -9.60 -16.24
N TYR A 100 23.07 -9.25 -14.96
CA TYR A 100 23.91 -9.83 -13.91
C TYR A 100 23.30 -11.13 -13.36
N SER A 101 24.22 -12.08 -13.15
CA SER A 101 24.02 -13.49 -12.81
C SER A 101 23.48 -13.73 -11.40
N SER A 102 22.90 -14.91 -11.21
CA SER A 102 22.24 -15.46 -10.03
C SER A 102 23.16 -15.57 -8.81
N GLN A 103 22.84 -14.85 -7.74
CA GLN A 103 23.27 -15.22 -6.38
C GLN A 103 22.06 -15.28 -5.45
N LYS A 104 21.98 -16.37 -4.68
CA LYS A 104 20.80 -16.81 -3.90
C LYS A 104 20.55 -16.02 -2.60
N LYS A 105 21.46 -15.12 -2.21
CA LYS A 105 21.30 -14.17 -1.09
C LYS A 105 22.14 -12.94 -1.36
N LEU A 106 21.52 -11.77 -1.28
CA LEU A 106 22.18 -10.49 -1.50
C LEU A 106 21.82 -9.56 -0.35
N TRP A 107 22.78 -8.74 0.06
CA TRP A 107 22.54 -7.64 0.98
C TRP A 107 22.14 -6.42 0.18
N ALA A 108 21.13 -5.71 0.68
CA ALA A 108 20.71 -4.44 0.15
C ALA A 108 21.27 -3.33 1.03
N THR A 109 21.94 -2.36 0.41
CA THR A 109 22.30 -1.11 1.07
C THR A 109 21.18 -0.10 0.84
N MET A 110 20.47 0.28 1.90
CA MET A 110 19.43 1.30 1.81
C MET A 110 20.06 2.68 1.71
N LYS A 111 19.65 3.46 0.69
CA LYS A 111 20.16 4.83 0.48
C LYS A 111 19.11 5.71 -0.20
N ASP A 112 19.22 7.01 0.05
CA ASP A 112 18.47 8.00 -0.71
C ASP A 112 19.07 8.17 -2.10
N MET A 113 18.21 8.27 -3.10
CA MET A 113 18.53 8.58 -4.47
C MET A 113 17.89 9.90 -4.84
N ASP A 114 18.70 10.87 -5.27
CA ASP A 114 18.20 12.10 -5.83
C ASP A 114 17.70 11.83 -7.25
N ILE A 115 16.48 12.28 -7.54
CA ILE A 115 15.81 12.11 -8.82
C ILE A 115 15.27 13.43 -9.32
N LEU A 116 15.16 13.55 -10.65
CA LEU A 116 14.41 14.61 -11.30
C LEU A 116 13.09 14.04 -11.80
N PHE A 117 12.02 14.24 -11.03
CA PHE A 117 10.68 13.75 -11.36
C PHE A 117 9.86 14.85 -12.04
N ASN A 118 9.56 14.69 -13.32
CA ASN A 118 8.87 15.69 -14.15
C ASN A 118 9.49 17.09 -14.02
N GLY A 119 10.83 17.16 -14.07
CA GLY A 119 11.58 18.42 -13.95
C GLY A 119 11.73 18.96 -12.52
N LYS A 120 11.19 18.28 -11.49
CA LYS A 120 11.33 18.68 -10.08
C LYS A 120 12.19 17.70 -9.30
N GLU A 121 13.20 18.20 -8.61
CA GLU A 121 14.06 17.39 -7.75
C GLU A 121 13.27 16.78 -6.58
N ARG A 122 13.53 15.50 -6.31
CA ARG A 122 12.96 14.74 -5.20
C ARG A 122 13.99 13.72 -4.69
N LYS A 123 13.80 13.27 -3.45
CA LYS A 123 14.51 12.11 -2.88
C LYS A 123 13.60 10.89 -2.91
N LEU A 124 14.19 9.75 -3.25
CA LEU A 124 13.52 8.46 -3.27
C LEU A 124 14.38 7.44 -2.52
N LYS A 125 13.78 6.66 -1.63
CA LYS A 125 14.49 5.55 -0.99
C LYS A 125 14.78 4.47 -2.01
N SER A 126 16.02 3.98 -2.01
CA SER A 126 16.48 2.92 -2.91
C SER A 126 17.22 1.84 -2.13
N ALA A 127 17.11 0.61 -2.61
CA ALA A 127 17.90 -0.52 -2.20
C ALA A 127 18.98 -0.77 -3.26
N PHE A 128 20.25 -0.57 -2.91
CA PHE A 128 21.36 -0.89 -3.78
C PHE A 128 21.74 -2.36 -3.66
N ILE A 129 21.59 -3.11 -4.75
CA ILE A 129 21.80 -4.55 -4.82
C ILE A 129 22.54 -4.84 -6.13
N ILE A 130 23.71 -5.48 -6.08
CA ILE A 130 24.56 -5.80 -7.25
C ILE A 130 24.66 -4.60 -8.23
N ASP A 131 25.30 -3.53 -7.77
CA ASP A 131 25.58 -2.34 -8.60
C ASP A 131 24.36 -1.66 -9.22
N THR A 132 23.17 -1.95 -8.71
CA THR A 132 21.91 -1.48 -9.27
C THR A 132 20.99 -0.95 -8.17
N ASN A 133 20.33 0.18 -8.44
CA ASN A 133 19.31 0.71 -7.55
C ASN A 133 17.96 0.05 -7.85
N TYR A 134 17.33 -0.46 -6.80
CA TYR A 134 15.97 -0.96 -6.80
C TYR A 134 15.09 -0.04 -5.96
N ILE A 135 13.85 0.18 -6.40
CA ILE A 135 12.90 1.07 -5.74
C ILE A 135 11.73 0.24 -5.21
N GLU A 136 11.23 0.61 -4.03
CA GLU A 136 10.00 0.04 -3.50
C GLU A 136 8.83 0.26 -4.48
N LEU A 137 8.18 -0.82 -4.91
CA LEU A 137 7.14 -0.80 -5.94
C LEU A 137 5.99 0.15 -5.59
N ARG A 138 5.57 0.18 -4.32
CA ARG A 138 4.44 1.00 -3.87
C ARG A 138 4.80 2.49 -3.85
N ASP A 139 6.03 2.83 -3.49
CA ASP A 139 6.50 4.22 -3.56
C ASP A 139 6.61 4.69 -5.01
N LEU A 140 7.11 3.82 -5.90
CA LEU A 140 7.10 4.09 -7.32
C LEU A 140 5.67 4.26 -7.87
N ALA A 141 4.73 3.42 -7.43
CA ALA A 141 3.32 3.50 -7.82
C ALA A 141 2.67 4.83 -7.44
N LYS A 142 2.89 5.28 -6.20
CA LYS A 142 2.46 6.59 -5.70
C LYS A 142 3.02 7.71 -6.57
N LEU A 143 4.32 7.65 -6.84
CA LEU A 143 5.06 8.66 -7.61
C LEU A 143 4.56 8.75 -9.06
N VAL A 144 4.52 7.62 -9.78
CA VAL A 144 4.26 7.59 -11.23
C VAL A 144 2.77 7.72 -11.56
N GLY A 145 1.87 7.11 -10.77
CA GLY A 145 0.46 7.16 -11.11
C GLY A 145 -0.27 5.84 -11.33
N PHE A 146 0.20 4.72 -10.78
CA PHE A 146 -0.47 3.41 -10.88
C PHE A 146 -0.82 2.85 -9.50
N SER A 147 -1.57 1.74 -9.47
CA SER A 147 -1.90 1.02 -8.22
C SER A 147 -1.27 -0.37 -8.20
N VAL A 148 -1.03 -0.89 -6.98
CA VAL A 148 -0.37 -2.17 -6.73
C VAL A 148 -1.24 -3.00 -5.78
N GLY A 149 -1.89 -4.03 -6.32
CA GLY A 149 -2.63 -5.05 -5.58
C GLY A 149 -1.82 -6.35 -5.41
N TYR A 150 -2.40 -7.30 -4.69
CA TYR A 150 -1.86 -8.66 -4.57
C TYR A 150 -3.00 -9.69 -4.62
N ASP A 151 -3.01 -10.51 -5.64
CA ASP A 151 -3.94 -11.64 -5.72
C ASP A 151 -3.38 -12.82 -4.92
N THR A 152 -3.98 -13.08 -3.76
CA THR A 152 -3.52 -14.13 -2.84
C THR A 152 -3.67 -15.54 -3.41
N PRO A 153 -4.79 -15.92 -4.07
CA PRO A 153 -4.95 -17.27 -4.64
C PRO A 153 -3.88 -17.63 -5.68
N THR A 154 -3.54 -16.70 -6.57
CA THR A 154 -2.55 -16.92 -7.64
C THR A 154 -1.15 -16.45 -7.23
N ARG A 155 -1.01 -15.82 -6.06
CA ARG A 155 0.24 -15.24 -5.53
C ARG A 155 0.86 -14.20 -6.47
N THR A 156 0.00 -13.43 -7.14
CA THR A 156 0.38 -12.49 -8.21
C THR A 156 0.32 -11.06 -7.72
N VAL A 157 1.36 -10.27 -7.97
CA VAL A 157 1.36 -8.82 -7.77
C VAL A 157 0.67 -8.17 -8.97
N VAL A 158 -0.38 -7.39 -8.70
CA VAL A 158 -1.23 -6.83 -9.76
C VAL A 158 -0.96 -5.33 -9.89
N LEU A 159 -0.44 -4.88 -11.02
CA LEU A 159 -0.28 -3.47 -11.35
C LEU A 159 -1.48 -3.03 -12.19
N LYS A 160 -2.15 -1.95 -11.80
CA LYS A 160 -3.16 -1.30 -12.65
C LYS A 160 -2.72 0.11 -13.02
N SER A 161 -2.54 0.34 -14.30
CA SER A 161 -2.06 1.60 -14.88
C SER A 161 -3.03 2.76 -14.72
N GLU A 162 -4.29 2.46 -14.47
CA GLU A 162 -5.27 3.47 -14.11
C GLU A 162 -5.25 3.61 -12.59
N LYS A 163 -4.73 4.72 -12.08
CA LYS A 163 -5.17 5.19 -10.76
C LYS A 163 -6.69 5.29 -10.85
N LEU A 164 -7.39 4.57 -9.97
CA LEU A 164 -8.83 4.66 -9.86
C LEU A 164 -9.19 6.13 -9.68
N LYS A 165 -9.68 6.79 -10.74
CA LYS A 165 -10.16 8.16 -10.67
C LYS A 165 -11.49 8.10 -9.95
N MET A 166 -11.40 8.17 -8.64
CA MET A 166 -12.55 8.18 -7.79
C MET A 166 -13.14 9.58 -7.74
N PRO A 167 -14.47 9.72 -7.66
CA PRO A 167 -15.07 11.02 -7.43
C PRO A 167 -14.46 11.63 -6.16
N CYS A 168 -14.00 12.87 -6.25
CA CYS A 168 -13.33 13.65 -5.19
C CYS A 168 -14.19 13.86 -3.92
N LYS A 169 -15.39 13.24 -3.84
CA LYS A 169 -16.17 13.05 -2.62
C LYS A 169 -17.00 11.77 -2.78
N LEU A 170 -16.65 10.71 -2.07
CA LEU A 170 -17.52 9.53 -1.94
C LEU A 170 -18.78 9.94 -1.18
N LYS A 171 -19.93 10.01 -1.87
CA LYS A 171 -21.19 10.48 -1.29
C LYS A 171 -22.31 9.44 -1.27
N PHE A 172 -21.98 8.15 -1.36
CA PHE A 172 -23.01 7.12 -1.32
C PHE A 172 -23.53 6.87 0.11
N GLU A 173 -24.82 6.55 0.18
CA GLU A 173 -25.48 6.15 1.43
C GLU A 173 -25.03 4.74 1.85
N LEU A 174 -24.97 4.53 3.15
CA LEU A 174 -24.80 3.25 3.82
C LEU A 174 -25.92 3.10 4.85
N GLU A 175 -26.22 1.87 5.23
CA GLU A 175 -27.25 1.55 6.21
C GLU A 175 -26.63 0.73 7.34
N ASP A 176 -27.02 0.97 8.59
CA ASP A 176 -26.68 0.04 9.68
C ASP A 176 -27.65 -1.16 9.69
N ILE A 177 -27.44 -2.07 10.64
CA ILE A 177 -28.24 -3.29 10.78
C ILE A 177 -29.69 -3.05 11.25
N ASP A 178 -30.00 -1.84 11.69
CA ASP A 178 -31.31 -1.42 12.20
C ASP A 178 -32.07 -0.54 11.18
N GLY A 179 -31.46 -0.28 10.01
CA GLY A 179 -32.06 0.50 8.93
C GLY A 179 -31.69 1.98 8.93
N ASN A 180 -30.85 2.44 9.87
CA ASN A 180 -30.48 3.84 9.92
C ASN A 180 -29.46 4.15 8.83
N LYS A 181 -29.74 5.21 8.07
CA LYS A 181 -28.87 5.66 6.98
C LYS A 181 -27.76 6.57 7.49
N THR A 182 -26.58 6.45 6.89
CA THR A 182 -25.44 7.35 7.08
C THR A 182 -24.71 7.57 5.75
N ASN A 183 -24.03 8.71 5.59
CA ASN A 183 -23.16 8.90 4.45
C ASN A 183 -21.75 8.40 4.75
N ILE A 184 -21.08 7.77 3.78
CA ILE A 184 -19.68 7.36 3.96
C ILE A 184 -18.78 8.59 4.18
N ALA A 185 -19.05 9.74 3.55
CA ALA A 185 -18.28 10.96 3.73
C ALA A 185 -18.21 11.39 5.20
N ASP A 186 -19.32 11.26 5.94
CA ASP A 186 -19.39 11.64 7.35
C ASP A 186 -18.55 10.71 8.24
N ILE A 187 -18.36 9.45 7.81
CA ILE A 187 -17.50 8.48 8.50
C ILE A 187 -16.04 8.81 8.21
N LEU A 188 -15.71 9.04 6.94
CA LEU A 188 -14.34 9.33 6.49
C LEU A 188 -13.81 10.63 7.09
N ALA A 189 -14.64 11.67 7.19
CA ALA A 189 -14.26 12.97 7.73
C ALA A 189 -13.80 12.93 9.21
N LYS A 190 -14.10 11.85 9.95
CA LYS A 190 -13.74 11.71 11.37
C LYS A 190 -12.26 11.40 11.59
N ASN A 191 -11.56 10.90 10.58
CA ASN A 191 -10.16 10.48 10.70
C ASN A 191 -9.37 10.89 9.46
N LYS A 192 -8.06 11.12 9.60
CA LYS A 192 -7.18 11.39 8.45
C LYS A 192 -7.24 10.25 7.41
N TYR A 193 -7.28 9.02 7.91
CA TYR A 193 -7.44 7.81 7.12
C TYR A 193 -8.49 6.89 7.75
N THR A 194 -9.17 6.11 6.92
CA THR A 194 -10.13 5.08 7.31
C THR A 194 -9.79 3.76 6.62
N PHE A 195 -9.65 2.70 7.40
CA PHE A 195 -9.55 1.32 6.98
C PHE A 195 -10.95 0.79 6.65
N VAL A 196 -11.24 0.63 5.36
CA VAL A 196 -12.52 0.14 4.86
C VAL A 196 -12.37 -1.29 4.38
N ASN A 197 -12.84 -2.26 5.18
CA ASN A 197 -12.81 -3.68 4.84
C ASN A 197 -14.12 -4.09 4.17
N VAL A 198 -14.04 -4.51 2.92
CA VAL A 198 -15.19 -5.01 2.16
C VAL A 198 -15.17 -6.54 2.20
N TRP A 199 -16.24 -7.11 2.75
CA TRP A 199 -16.35 -8.54 3.02
C TRP A 199 -17.75 -9.08 2.66
N ALA A 200 -17.88 -10.40 2.65
CA ALA A 200 -19.15 -11.08 2.40
C ALA A 200 -19.38 -12.21 3.40
N THR A 201 -20.64 -12.51 3.73
CA THR A 201 -20.98 -13.50 4.77
C THR A 201 -20.53 -14.92 4.44
N PHE A 202 -20.40 -15.26 3.15
CA PHE A 202 -19.88 -16.55 2.69
C PHE A 202 -18.34 -16.63 2.64
N CYS A 203 -17.62 -15.54 2.90
CA CYS A 203 -16.18 -15.45 2.72
C CYS A 203 -15.41 -15.98 3.94
N GLY A 204 -14.93 -17.23 3.89
CA GLY A 204 -14.15 -17.85 4.97
C GLY A 204 -12.86 -17.10 5.33
N TYR A 205 -12.16 -16.52 4.35
CA TYR A 205 -10.95 -15.74 4.59
C TYR A 205 -11.24 -14.42 5.31
N CYS A 206 -12.36 -13.77 5.00
CA CYS A 206 -12.82 -12.57 5.70
C CYS A 206 -13.06 -12.89 7.17
N ILE A 207 -13.81 -13.96 7.46
CA ILE A 207 -14.11 -14.39 8.83
C ILE A 207 -12.82 -14.73 9.59
N LYS A 208 -11.81 -15.28 8.91
CA LYS A 208 -10.52 -15.63 9.51
C LYS A 208 -9.69 -14.41 9.91
N GLU A 209 -9.68 -13.32 9.14
CA GLU A 209 -8.90 -12.11 9.46
C GLU A 209 -9.57 -11.20 10.50
N MET A 210 -10.90 -11.27 10.63
CA MET A 210 -11.67 -10.36 11.48
C MET A 210 -11.21 -10.25 12.95
N PRO A 211 -10.78 -11.32 13.65
CA PRO A 211 -10.21 -11.19 14.99
C PRO A 211 -8.96 -10.31 15.04
N ASP A 212 -8.10 -10.39 14.02
CA ASP A 212 -6.93 -9.53 13.88
C ASP A 212 -7.34 -8.08 13.57
N LEU A 213 -8.37 -7.89 12.73
CA LEU A 213 -8.95 -6.57 12.47
C LEU A 213 -9.54 -5.93 13.72
N ALA A 214 -10.20 -6.71 14.59
CA ALA A 214 -10.72 -6.23 15.87
C ALA A 214 -9.59 -5.75 16.80
N LYS A 215 -8.47 -6.47 16.80
CA LYS A 215 -7.27 -6.07 17.54
C LYS A 215 -6.67 -4.78 16.97
N LEU A 216 -6.49 -4.69 15.65
CA LEU A 216 -6.00 -3.48 14.96
C LEU A 216 -6.89 -2.26 15.25
N ALA A 217 -8.21 -2.42 15.20
CA ALA A 217 -9.14 -1.33 15.49
C ALA A 217 -9.02 -0.79 16.92
N ASN A 218 -8.64 -1.65 17.89
CA ASN A 218 -8.32 -1.19 19.25
C ASN A 218 -6.96 -0.47 19.28
N ASP A 219 -5.93 -1.07 18.69
CA ASP A 219 -4.56 -0.57 18.77
C ASP A 219 -4.36 0.77 18.05
N TYR A 220 -5.15 1.04 16.99
CA TYR A 220 -5.13 2.28 16.22
C TYR A 220 -6.30 3.22 16.53
N LYS A 221 -7.05 2.97 17.61
CA LYS A 221 -8.19 3.81 18.01
C LYS A 221 -7.78 5.27 18.14
N GLY A 222 -8.51 6.16 17.45
CA GLY A 222 -8.22 7.60 17.41
C GLY A 222 -7.10 8.02 16.45
N LYS A 223 -6.42 7.08 15.79
CA LYS A 223 -5.43 7.36 14.73
C LYS A 223 -5.94 6.95 13.34
N LEU A 224 -6.65 5.84 13.27
CA LEU A 224 -7.20 5.27 12.04
C LEU A 224 -8.68 4.94 12.26
N GLY A 225 -9.55 5.38 11.35
CA GLY A 225 -10.95 4.96 11.33
C GLY A 225 -11.07 3.52 10.86
N PHE A 226 -12.08 2.78 11.32
CA PHE A 226 -12.38 1.43 10.83
C PHE A 226 -13.84 1.32 10.42
N LEU A 227 -14.08 0.73 9.26
CA LEU A 227 -15.40 0.51 8.68
C LEU A 227 -15.42 -0.83 7.94
N GLY A 228 -16.41 -1.66 8.24
CA GLY A 228 -16.74 -2.84 7.44
C GLY A 228 -17.87 -2.56 6.46
N ILE A 229 -17.81 -3.12 5.26
CA ILE A 229 -18.88 -3.10 4.27
C ILE A 229 -19.30 -4.55 3.98
N VAL A 230 -20.56 -4.88 4.28
CA VAL A 230 -21.13 -6.23 4.07
C VAL A 230 -21.70 -6.31 2.65
N ALA A 231 -20.87 -6.67 1.68
CA ALA A 231 -21.16 -6.49 0.27
C ALA A 231 -22.22 -7.44 -0.31
N ASP A 232 -22.50 -8.57 0.35
CA ASP A 232 -23.53 -9.53 -0.06
C ASP A 232 -24.91 -9.27 0.57
N VAL A 233 -25.03 -8.26 1.44
CA VAL A 233 -26.33 -7.71 1.85
C VAL A 233 -26.71 -6.62 0.85
N LYS A 234 -27.37 -7.04 -0.23
CA LYS A 234 -27.76 -6.12 -1.32
C LYS A 234 -28.93 -5.22 -0.88
N PRO A 235 -28.97 -3.95 -1.35
CA PRO A 235 -30.14 -3.10 -1.15
C PRO A 235 -31.33 -3.69 -1.90
N LEU A 236 -32.55 -3.50 -1.36
CA LEU A 236 -33.77 -3.93 -2.03
C LEU A 236 -33.99 -3.06 -3.29
N GLN A 237 -34.05 -3.71 -4.44
CA GLN A 237 -34.40 -3.07 -5.71
C GLN A 237 -35.89 -3.17 -6.03
N SER A 238 -36.59 -4.10 -5.39
CA SER A 238 -38.01 -4.32 -5.55
C SER A 238 -38.69 -4.70 -4.23
N SER A 239 -40.02 -4.69 -4.20
CA SER A 239 -40.81 -5.20 -3.08
C SER A 239 -40.98 -6.73 -3.12
N ASN A 240 -40.05 -7.46 -3.75
CA ASN A 240 -40.10 -8.91 -3.87
C ASN A 240 -39.75 -9.57 -2.53
N GLU A 241 -40.65 -10.40 -2.00
CA GLU A 241 -40.46 -11.13 -0.75
C GLU A 241 -39.22 -12.03 -0.74
N SER A 242 -38.86 -12.64 -1.88
CA SER A 242 -37.65 -13.47 -1.97
C SER A 242 -36.35 -12.66 -1.84
N GLU A 243 -36.33 -11.44 -2.39
CA GLU A 243 -35.20 -10.52 -2.27
C GLU A 243 -35.05 -10.06 -0.82
N LYS A 244 -36.16 -9.68 -0.20
CA LYS A 244 -36.22 -9.32 1.22
C LYS A 244 -35.77 -10.45 2.13
N MET A 245 -36.30 -11.66 1.93
CA MET A 245 -35.94 -12.84 2.72
C MET A 245 -34.44 -13.17 2.61
N MET A 246 -33.85 -13.06 1.42
CA MET A 246 -32.42 -13.28 1.23
C MET A 246 -31.58 -12.17 1.89
N ARG A 247 -32.01 -10.91 1.78
CA ARG A 247 -31.35 -9.79 2.46
C ARG A 247 -31.35 -9.98 3.97
N ASP A 248 -32.49 -10.31 4.55
CA ASP A 248 -32.65 -10.51 5.99
C ASP A 248 -31.80 -11.71 6.48
N ALA A 249 -31.77 -12.81 5.72
CA ALA A 249 -30.91 -13.96 6.03
C ALA A 249 -29.40 -13.61 6.02
N ASN A 250 -28.97 -12.76 5.08
CA ASN A 250 -27.59 -12.28 5.03
C ASN A 250 -27.28 -11.33 6.19
N ILE A 251 -28.22 -10.46 6.58
CA ILE A 251 -28.07 -9.60 7.77
C ILE A 251 -27.90 -10.44 9.03
N ASP A 252 -28.73 -11.46 9.22
CA ASP A 252 -28.63 -12.35 10.38
C ASP A 252 -27.31 -13.10 10.40
N THR A 253 -26.82 -13.53 9.24
CA THR A 253 -25.52 -14.18 9.12
C THR A 253 -24.39 -13.20 9.43
N ALA A 254 -24.47 -11.96 8.94
CA ALA A 254 -23.49 -10.92 9.24
C ALA A 254 -23.43 -10.61 10.75
N LYS A 255 -24.59 -10.47 11.41
CA LYS A 255 -24.69 -10.27 12.86
C LYS A 255 -24.00 -11.40 13.64
N ARG A 256 -24.23 -12.66 13.25
CA ARG A 256 -23.56 -13.83 13.86
C ARG A 256 -22.05 -13.81 13.67
N ILE A 257 -21.59 -13.47 12.46
CA ILE A 257 -20.16 -13.38 12.16
C ILE A 257 -19.49 -12.30 12.99
N ILE A 258 -20.04 -11.08 12.99
CA ILE A 258 -19.51 -9.93 13.75
C ILE A 258 -19.41 -10.28 15.25
N SER A 259 -20.46 -10.88 15.82
CA SER A 259 -20.46 -11.32 17.22
C SER A 259 -19.39 -12.39 17.49
N LYS A 260 -19.29 -13.40 16.62
CA LYS A 260 -18.33 -14.50 16.77
C LYS A 260 -16.87 -14.05 16.65
N THR A 261 -16.58 -13.15 15.72
CA THR A 261 -15.22 -12.66 15.45
C THR A 261 -14.82 -11.52 16.38
N LYS A 262 -15.76 -10.98 17.16
CA LYS A 262 -15.57 -9.88 18.12
C LYS A 262 -15.11 -8.57 17.45
N VAL A 263 -15.45 -8.38 16.18
CA VAL A 263 -15.23 -7.11 15.49
C VAL A 263 -15.99 -6.00 16.22
N ASN A 264 -15.28 -4.92 16.49
CA ASN A 264 -15.67 -3.83 17.40
C ASN A 264 -15.78 -2.47 16.69
N TYR A 265 -15.86 -2.47 15.37
CA TYR A 265 -16.08 -1.29 14.54
C TYR A 265 -17.38 -1.45 13.72
N ALA A 266 -17.89 -0.33 13.20
CA ALA A 266 -19.13 -0.32 12.44
C ALA A 266 -19.01 -1.20 11.20
N ASN A 267 -20.01 -2.06 10.97
CA ASN A 267 -20.16 -2.84 9.75
C ASN A 267 -21.49 -2.43 9.11
N LEU A 268 -21.41 -1.81 7.94
CA LEU A 268 -22.55 -1.18 7.27
C LEU A 268 -22.90 -1.89 5.98
N LEU A 269 -24.16 -1.77 5.61
CA LEU A 269 -24.76 -2.34 4.41
C LEU A 269 -24.68 -1.30 3.28
N PRO A 270 -24.24 -1.68 2.08
CA PRO A 270 -24.08 -0.73 0.99
C PRO A 270 -25.42 -0.36 0.33
N SER A 271 -25.62 0.92 -0.01
CA SER A 271 -26.58 1.31 -1.05
C SER A 271 -26.17 0.77 -2.42
N GLN A 272 -27.03 0.92 -3.43
CA GLN A 272 -26.72 0.43 -4.78
C GLN A 272 -25.49 1.13 -5.38
N ASP A 273 -25.36 2.44 -5.14
CA ASP A 273 -24.20 3.21 -5.59
C ASP A 273 -22.92 2.78 -4.88
N ALA A 274 -22.99 2.53 -3.57
CA ALA A 274 -21.87 2.00 -2.79
C ALA A 274 -21.45 0.62 -3.32
N LEU A 275 -22.42 -0.26 -3.57
CA LEU A 275 -22.17 -1.60 -4.09
C LEU A 275 -21.53 -1.56 -5.48
N ASN A 276 -22.06 -0.74 -6.39
CA ASN A 276 -21.49 -0.56 -7.73
C ASN A 276 -20.05 -0.02 -7.64
N TYR A 277 -19.86 0.99 -6.78
CA TYR A 277 -18.56 1.57 -6.53
C TYR A 277 -17.55 0.52 -6.07
N PHE A 278 -17.84 -0.21 -4.99
CA PHE A 278 -16.91 -1.22 -4.50
C PHE A 278 -16.74 -2.38 -5.49
N SER A 279 -17.80 -2.86 -6.12
CA SER A 279 -17.75 -3.99 -7.06
C SER A 279 -16.83 -3.72 -8.27
N ASN A 280 -16.74 -2.48 -8.73
CA ASN A 280 -15.81 -2.09 -9.80
C ASN A 280 -14.33 -2.11 -9.35
N LEU A 281 -14.08 -2.03 -8.04
CA LEU A 281 -12.74 -2.04 -7.46
C LEU A 281 -12.32 -3.42 -6.96
N LEU A 282 -13.30 -4.23 -6.57
CA LEU A 282 -13.11 -5.56 -6.01
C LEU A 282 -12.63 -6.54 -7.09
N THR A 283 -11.54 -7.23 -6.78
CA THR A 283 -11.13 -8.44 -7.50
C THR A 283 -11.45 -9.71 -6.70
N GLY A 284 -11.88 -9.58 -5.46
CA GLY A 284 -12.26 -10.67 -4.56
C GLY A 284 -12.50 -10.19 -3.12
N TYR A 285 -12.97 -11.09 -2.26
CA TYR A 285 -13.14 -10.85 -0.83
C TYR A 285 -12.09 -11.61 0.01
N PRO A 286 -11.58 -11.04 1.11
CA PRO A 286 -11.75 -9.65 1.50
C PRO A 286 -10.91 -8.73 0.61
N THR A 287 -11.33 -7.47 0.50
CA THR A 287 -10.46 -6.40 0.03
C THR A 287 -10.58 -5.23 0.99
N THR A 288 -9.44 -4.73 1.43
CA THR A 288 -9.32 -3.58 2.31
C THR A 288 -8.84 -2.37 1.52
N PHE A 289 -9.51 -1.24 1.69
CA PHE A 289 -9.09 0.06 1.19
C PHE A 289 -8.66 0.95 2.34
N ILE A 290 -7.56 1.68 2.16
CA ILE A 290 -7.24 2.82 3.02
C ILE A 290 -7.74 4.05 2.27
N ILE A 291 -8.67 4.79 2.89
CA ILE A 291 -9.32 5.96 2.27
C ILE A 291 -9.04 7.18 3.14
N ASP A 292 -8.63 8.29 2.55
CA ASP A 292 -8.43 9.55 3.27
C ASP A 292 -9.75 10.27 3.60
N SER A 293 -9.68 11.34 4.37
CA SER A 293 -10.84 12.15 4.79
C SER A 293 -11.60 12.82 3.63
N GLU A 294 -10.98 12.95 2.45
CA GLU A 294 -11.62 13.50 1.25
C GLU A 294 -12.28 12.42 0.39
N GLY A 295 -12.05 11.15 0.71
CA GLY A 295 -12.59 10.01 -0.01
C GLY A 295 -11.66 9.44 -1.06
N ASN A 296 -10.37 9.77 -1.08
CA ASN A 296 -9.41 9.18 -2.00
C ASN A 296 -8.87 7.85 -1.45
N VAL A 297 -8.82 6.79 -2.26
CA VAL A 297 -8.12 5.54 -1.89
C VAL A 297 -6.61 5.77 -1.99
N VAL A 298 -5.93 5.67 -0.85
CA VAL A 298 -4.47 5.81 -0.73
C VAL A 298 -3.73 4.48 -0.78
N ASP A 299 -4.39 3.38 -0.41
CA ASP A 299 -3.84 2.03 -0.53
C ASP A 299 -4.94 0.96 -0.66
N THR A 300 -4.59 -0.20 -1.21
CA THR A 300 -5.49 -1.35 -1.35
C THR A 300 -4.77 -2.65 -1.02
N TYR A 301 -5.40 -3.47 -0.19
CA TYR A 301 -4.97 -4.82 0.14
C TYR A 301 -6.04 -5.81 -0.31
N VAL A 302 -5.69 -6.66 -1.29
CA VAL A 302 -6.55 -7.73 -1.76
C VAL A 302 -6.18 -9.02 -1.04
N GLY A 303 -7.19 -9.74 -0.55
CA GLY A 303 -7.04 -10.96 0.23
C GLY A 303 -6.78 -10.71 1.72
N ALA A 304 -6.98 -11.77 2.51
CA ALA A 304 -6.86 -11.70 3.95
C ALA A 304 -5.41 -11.56 4.41
N ARG A 305 -5.19 -10.83 5.50
CA ARG A 305 -3.89 -10.69 6.16
C ARG A 305 -4.02 -10.86 7.66
N ASP A 306 -2.93 -11.26 8.30
CA ASP A 306 -2.84 -11.29 9.75
C ASP A 306 -2.55 -9.89 10.33
N TYR A 307 -2.58 -9.81 11.65
CA TYR A 307 -2.33 -8.58 12.40
C TYR A 307 -1.00 -7.91 12.00
N ASP A 308 0.10 -8.66 11.93
CA ASP A 308 1.42 -8.10 11.67
C ASP A 308 1.55 -7.58 10.23
N GLY A 309 0.96 -8.28 9.25
CA GLY A 309 0.94 -7.84 7.85
C GLY A 309 0.19 -6.53 7.66
N TYR A 310 -0.92 -6.32 8.37
CA TYR A 310 -1.63 -5.04 8.36
C TYR A 310 -0.89 -3.97 9.15
N LYS A 311 -0.41 -4.29 10.37
CA LYS A 311 0.32 -3.34 11.23
C LYS A 311 1.50 -2.72 10.49
N PHE A 312 2.32 -3.56 9.84
CA PHE A 312 3.45 -3.12 9.03
C PHE A 312 3.01 -2.14 7.94
N SER A 313 1.92 -2.42 7.25
CA SER A 313 1.43 -1.55 6.17
C SER A 313 0.83 -0.24 6.70
N ILE A 314 0.11 -0.29 7.83
CA ILE A 314 -0.54 0.86 8.45
C ILE A 314 0.48 1.83 9.06
N ASP A 315 1.51 1.34 9.73
CA ASP A 315 2.53 2.21 10.35
C ASP A 315 3.20 3.11 9.31
N GLN A 316 3.40 2.59 8.10
CA GLN A 316 3.98 3.32 6.97
C GLN A 316 3.08 4.43 6.41
N LEU A 317 1.79 4.51 6.81
CA LEU A 317 0.89 5.60 6.42
C LEU A 317 1.08 6.86 7.27
N PHE A 318 1.66 6.71 8.46
CA PHE A 318 1.79 7.77 9.46
C PHE A 318 3.23 8.26 9.66
N GLU A 319 4.20 7.64 8.99
CA GLU A 319 5.58 8.13 8.82
C GLU A 319 5.66 9.24 7.76
#